data_AF-A0AA90SZN5-F1
#
_entry.id   AF-A0AA90SZN5-F1
#
_cell.length_a   1.000
_cell.length_b   1.000
_cell.length_c   1.000
_cell.angle_alpha   90.00
_cell.angle_beta   90.00
_cell.angle_gamma   90.00
#
_symmetry.space_group_name_H-M   'P 1'
#
loop_
_entity.id
_entity.type
_entity.pdbx_description
1 polymer ?
#
loop_
_entity_poly.entity_id
_entity_poly.type
_entity_poly.pdbx_seq_one_letter_code
_entity_poly.pdbx_strand_id
1 'polypeptide(L)'
;MGSNRTSGTGPNNSSNSWAGRLEKSLRSERDELETLSFINHGQEGYSTKDLLKGKKIDAVIHDNPDLVIFRNPLINNQYQSISLEKTEKDLKNIMSKLQKELPNAKIQSFHRIQWLIVKPRIT
;
A
#
# COMPACT_ATOMS: atom_id res chain seq x y z
N MET A 1 2.18 -0.61 -3.24
CA MET A 1 2.91 -1.50 -2.31
C MET A 1 1.98 -2.11 -1.26
N GLY A 2 2.29 -3.29 -0.71
CA GLY A 2 1.46 -3.96 0.29
C GLY A 2 1.62 -5.48 0.24
N SER A 3 0.70 -6.24 0.86
CA SER A 3 0.80 -7.71 0.90
C SER A 3 0.03 -8.46 -0.21
N ASN A 4 -0.56 -9.63 0.08
CA ASN A 4 -1.09 -10.64 -0.85
C ASN A 4 -2.06 -10.09 -1.91
N ARG A 5 -2.96 -9.17 -1.53
CA ARG A 5 -3.88 -8.59 -2.50
C ARG A 5 -3.26 -7.48 -3.36
N THR A 6 -2.12 -6.95 -2.94
CA THR A 6 -1.34 -6.01 -3.76
C THR A 6 -0.50 -6.78 -4.77
N SER A 7 0.14 -7.89 -4.38
CA SER A 7 0.87 -8.76 -5.31
C SER A 7 -0.03 -9.29 -6.41
N GLY A 8 -1.34 -9.35 -6.17
CA GLY A 8 -2.28 -9.87 -7.14
C GLY A 8 -2.25 -11.39 -7.15
N THR A 9 -2.02 -12.03 -6.00
CA THR A 9 -2.11 -13.48 -5.89
C THR A 9 -3.56 -13.92 -6.14
N GLY A 10 -3.80 -14.77 -7.16
CA GLY A 10 -5.12 -15.27 -7.57
C GLY A 10 -5.41 -15.17 -9.08
N PRO A 11 -5.20 -14.02 -9.74
CA PRO A 11 -5.26 -13.92 -11.20
C PRO A 11 -4.00 -14.49 -11.89
N ASN A 12 -4.20 -15.38 -12.88
CA ASN A 12 -3.12 -16.00 -13.66
C ASN A 12 -2.24 -15.02 -14.48
N ASN A 13 -2.63 -13.74 -14.62
CA ASN A 13 -1.92 -12.70 -15.37
C ASN A 13 -1.95 -11.36 -14.61
N SER A 14 -0.84 -10.59 -14.66
CA SER A 14 -0.71 -9.26 -14.02
C SER A 14 -1.79 -8.27 -14.46
N SER A 15 -2.30 -8.39 -15.70
CA SER A 15 -3.39 -7.58 -16.26
C SER A 15 -4.75 -7.78 -15.58
N ASN A 16 -4.96 -8.93 -14.93
CA ASN A 16 -6.20 -9.23 -14.21
C ASN A 16 -6.17 -8.78 -12.74
N SER A 17 -5.01 -8.34 -12.25
CA SER A 17 -4.91 -7.69 -10.93
C SER A 17 -5.69 -6.38 -10.89
N TRP A 18 -6.04 -5.90 -9.69
CA TRP A 18 -6.70 -4.59 -9.56
C TRP A 18 -5.84 -3.46 -10.15
N ALA A 19 -4.52 -3.55 -10.06
CA ALA A 19 -3.60 -2.55 -10.59
C ALA A 19 -3.61 -2.57 -12.13
N GLY A 20 -3.52 -3.75 -12.75
CA GLY A 20 -3.60 -3.89 -14.20
C GLY A 20 -4.97 -3.48 -14.78
N ARG A 21 -6.06 -3.76 -14.05
CA ARG A 21 -7.40 -3.29 -14.41
C ARG A 21 -7.54 -1.76 -14.30
N LEU A 22 -6.97 -1.17 -13.25
CA LEU A 22 -6.96 0.28 -13.06
C LEU A 22 -6.16 0.97 -14.18
N GLU A 23 -4.97 0.45 -14.49
CA GLU A 23 -4.14 0.94 -15.61
C GLU A 23 -4.92 0.91 -16.92
N LYS A 24 -5.53 -0.23 -17.24
CA LYS A 24 -6.31 -0.39 -18.47
C LYS A 24 -7.49 0.59 -18.54
N SER A 25 -8.23 0.77 -17.45
CA SER A 25 -9.38 1.71 -17.39
C SER A 25 -8.92 3.15 -17.60
N LEU A 26 -7.90 3.58 -16.86
CA LEU A 26 -7.40 4.96 -16.94
C LEU A 26 -6.91 5.31 -18.35
N ARG A 27 -6.16 4.40 -18.98
CA ARG A 27 -5.71 4.60 -20.36
C ARG A 27 -6.83 4.62 -21.38
N SER A 28 -7.92 3.88 -21.14
CA SER A 28 -9.08 3.90 -22.06
C SER A 28 -9.94 5.16 -21.94
N GLU A 29 -9.78 5.92 -20.86
CA GLU A 29 -10.62 7.10 -20.58
C GLU A 29 -9.93 8.42 -20.90
N ARG A 30 -8.58 8.47 -20.92
CA ARG A 30 -7.81 9.70 -21.18
C ARG A 30 -6.50 9.42 -21.93
N ASP A 31 -6.37 10.02 -23.11
CA ASP A 31 -5.18 9.94 -23.96
C ASP A 31 -3.93 10.51 -23.26
N GLU A 32 -4.10 11.51 -22.40
CA GLU A 32 -3.04 12.12 -21.58
C GLU A 32 -2.38 11.13 -20.60
N LEU A 33 -3.00 9.97 -20.36
CA LEU A 33 -2.51 8.93 -19.46
C LEU A 33 -1.81 7.77 -20.19
N GLU A 34 -1.54 7.89 -21.49
CA GLU A 34 -0.80 6.87 -22.25
C GLU A 34 0.58 6.57 -21.64
N THR A 35 1.26 7.58 -21.10
CA THR A 35 2.59 7.45 -20.48
C THR A 35 2.53 6.99 -19.02
N LEU A 36 1.33 6.76 -18.45
CA LEU A 36 1.17 6.34 -17.06
C LEU A 36 1.83 4.97 -16.84
N SER A 37 2.79 4.88 -15.92
CA SER A 37 3.45 3.62 -15.56
C SER A 37 3.00 3.12 -14.19
N PHE A 38 2.65 1.84 -14.10
CA PHE A 38 2.34 1.18 -12.83
C PHE A 38 3.49 0.25 -12.40
N ILE A 39 3.99 0.44 -11.18
CA ILE A 39 4.98 -0.44 -10.58
C ILE A 39 4.38 -1.13 -9.36
N ASN A 40 4.28 -2.46 -9.41
CA ASN A 40 3.67 -3.25 -8.35
C ASN A 40 4.71 -3.79 -7.35
N HIS A 41 4.80 -3.13 -6.19
CA HIS A 41 5.57 -3.59 -5.02
C HIS A 41 4.74 -4.38 -4.01
N GLY A 42 3.84 -5.23 -4.49
CA GLY A 42 3.07 -6.15 -3.67
C GLY A 42 3.85 -7.42 -3.35
N GLN A 43 3.85 -7.85 -2.09
CA GLN A 43 4.57 -9.05 -1.68
C GLN A 43 3.71 -9.97 -0.81
N GLU A 44 3.50 -11.19 -1.30
CA GLU A 44 2.69 -12.17 -0.57
C GLU A 44 3.33 -12.57 0.77
N GLY A 45 2.48 -12.81 1.76
CA GLY A 45 2.85 -13.20 3.12
C GLY A 45 3.38 -12.07 4.00
N TYR A 46 3.75 -10.92 3.43
CA TYR A 46 4.44 -9.86 4.18
C TYR A 46 3.51 -9.19 5.20
N SER A 47 4.02 -9.02 6.42
CA SER A 47 3.48 -8.18 7.49
C SER A 47 4.06 -6.76 7.44
N THR A 48 3.64 -5.87 8.34
CA THR A 48 4.27 -4.54 8.50
C THR A 48 5.73 -4.64 8.92
N LYS A 49 6.08 -5.63 9.74
CA LYS A 49 7.45 -5.92 10.17
C LYS A 49 8.32 -6.33 8.97
N ASP A 50 7.79 -7.16 8.08
CA ASP A 50 8.51 -7.64 6.91
C ASP A 50 8.73 -6.51 5.89
N LEU A 51 7.73 -5.64 5.69
CA LEU A 51 7.87 -4.46 4.85
C LEU A 51 8.98 -3.51 5.34
N LEU A 52 9.09 -3.32 6.66
CA LEU A 52 10.15 -2.50 7.25
C LEU A 52 11.54 -3.12 7.12
N LYS A 53 11.65 -4.45 7.25
CA LYS A 53 12.95 -5.15 7.19
C LYS A 53 13.42 -5.44 5.75
N GLY A 54 12.49 -5.77 4.86
CA GLY A 54 12.77 -6.35 3.54
C GLY A 54 13.22 -5.37 2.47
N LYS A 55 13.62 -4.15 2.82
CA LYS A 55 14.02 -3.06 1.88
C LYS A 55 12.97 -2.71 0.80
N LYS A 56 11.74 -3.22 0.90
CA LYS A 56 10.68 -2.96 -0.09
C LYS A 56 10.24 -1.50 -0.10
N ILE A 57 10.25 -0.86 1.06
CA ILE A 57 9.99 0.57 1.15
C ILE A 57 11.09 1.35 0.41
N ASP A 58 12.35 0.92 0.52
CA ASP A 58 13.47 1.55 -0.17
C ASP A 58 13.36 1.38 -1.70
N ALA A 59 12.89 0.22 -2.17
CA ALA A 59 12.62 0.00 -3.59
C ALA A 59 11.53 0.94 -4.13
N VAL A 60 10.44 1.14 -3.38
CA VAL A 60 9.39 2.11 -3.75
C VAL A 60 9.94 3.54 -3.78
N ILE A 61 10.80 3.91 -2.83
CA ILE A 61 11.43 5.24 -2.80
C ILE A 61 12.36 5.42 -4.00
N HIS A 62 13.16 4.41 -4.33
CA HIS A 62 14.10 4.45 -5.45
C HIS A 62 13.40 4.67 -6.80
N ASP A 63 12.19 4.14 -6.97
CA ASP A 63 11.40 4.34 -8.20
C ASP A 63 10.82 5.77 -8.31
N ASN A 64 10.95 6.60 -7.28
CA ASN A 64 10.51 8.00 -7.24
C ASN A 64 9.10 8.26 -7.82
N PRO A 65 8.05 7.59 -7.31
CA PRO A 65 6.71 7.66 -7.89
C PRO A 65 5.97 8.94 -7.53
N ASP A 66 5.10 9.43 -8.42
CA ASP A 66 4.17 10.55 -8.12
C ASP A 66 3.01 10.14 -7.20
N LEU A 67 2.65 8.86 -7.19
CA LEU A 67 1.55 8.31 -6.38
C LEU A 67 1.94 6.96 -5.78
N VAL A 68 1.89 6.87 -4.45
CA VAL A 68 2.03 5.61 -3.72
C VAL A 68 0.67 5.16 -3.19
N ILE A 69 0.15 4.07 -3.73
CA ILE A 69 -0.98 3.34 -3.13
C ILE A 69 -0.42 2.29 -2.17
N PHE A 70 -0.63 2.51 -0.87
CA PHE A 70 -0.22 1.58 0.19
C PHE A 70 -1.41 0.77 0.71
N ARG A 71 -1.34 -0.54 0.58
CA ARG A 71 -2.33 -1.46 1.15
C ARG A 71 -1.79 -2.11 2.41
N ASN A 72 -2.44 -1.84 3.53
CA ASN A 72 -2.01 -2.30 4.85
C ASN A 72 -2.09 -3.84 4.96
N PRO A 73 -1.03 -4.53 5.43
CA PRO A 73 -0.97 -5.99 5.52
C PRO A 73 -1.63 -6.53 6.81
N LEU A 74 -2.78 -5.99 7.21
CA LEU A 74 -3.40 -6.24 8.53
C LEU A 74 -3.69 -7.74 8.78
N ILE A 75 -4.13 -8.46 7.75
CA ILE A 75 -4.42 -9.89 7.83
C ILE A 75 -3.14 -10.70 8.15
N ASN A 76 -2.02 -10.36 7.51
CA ASN A 76 -0.75 -11.06 7.78
C ASN A 76 -0.20 -10.69 9.16
N ASN A 77 -0.40 -9.45 9.63
CA ASN A 77 -0.07 -9.09 11.01
C ASN A 77 -0.84 -9.95 12.01
N GLN A 78 -2.14 -10.18 11.77
CA GLN A 78 -2.97 -11.05 12.60
C GLN A 78 -2.45 -12.50 12.58
N TYR A 79 -2.19 -13.07 11.41
CA TYR A 79 -1.68 -14.45 11.29
C TYR A 79 -0.31 -14.64 11.96
N GLN A 80 0.53 -13.61 11.96
CA GLN A 80 1.85 -13.64 12.61
C GLN A 80 1.81 -13.18 14.07
N SER A 81 0.63 -13.01 14.66
CA SER A 81 0.43 -12.57 16.05
C SER A 81 1.15 -11.25 16.40
N ILE A 82 1.24 -10.33 15.43
CA ILE A 82 1.77 -8.98 15.68
C ILE A 82 0.70 -8.15 16.38
N SER A 83 1.03 -7.58 17.54
CA SER A 83 0.08 -6.79 18.32
C SER A 83 -0.45 -5.57 17.53
N LEU A 84 -1.64 -5.10 17.91
CA LEU A 84 -2.22 -3.90 17.31
C LEU A 84 -1.33 -2.66 17.53
N GLU A 85 -0.77 -2.51 18.74
CA GLU A 85 0.16 -1.42 19.06
C GLU A 85 1.39 -1.45 18.15
N LYS A 86 1.99 -2.63 17.94
CA LYS A 86 3.14 -2.79 17.05
C LYS A 86 2.75 -2.52 15.60
N THR A 87 1.57 -2.97 15.18
CA THR A 87 1.01 -2.71 13.85
C THR A 87 0.85 -1.20 13.60
N GLU A 88 0.25 -0.48 14.54
CA GLU A 88 0.06 0.97 14.44
C GLU A 88 1.40 1.71 14.38
N LYS A 89 2.34 1.35 15.26
CA LYS A 89 3.70 1.91 15.27
C LYS A 89 4.40 1.67 13.93
N ASP A 90 4.30 0.47 13.38
CA ASP A 90 4.94 0.16 12.10
C ASP A 90 4.30 0.91 10.94
N LEU A 91 2.97 1.01 10.89
CA LEU A 91 2.28 1.79 9.86
C LEU A 91 2.68 3.27 9.94
N LYS A 92 2.78 3.86 11.14
CA LYS A 92 3.27 5.23 11.32
C LYS A 92 4.70 5.39 10.82
N ASN A 93 5.59 4.44 11.12
CA ASN A 93 6.97 4.48 10.66
C ASN A 93 7.07 4.37 9.12
N ILE A 94 6.29 3.47 8.51
CA ILE A 94 6.24 3.31 7.05
C ILE A 94 5.77 4.61 6.39
N MET A 95 4.65 5.16 6.87
CA MET A 95 4.08 6.41 6.32
C MET A 95 5.04 7.59 6.48
N SER A 96 5.64 7.74 7.66
CA SER A 96 6.58 8.84 7.94
C SER A 96 7.82 8.74 7.03
N LYS A 97 8.34 7.53 6.82
CA LYS A 97 9.48 7.31 5.92
C LYS A 97 9.13 7.66 4.47
N LEU A 98 7.99 7.19 3.96
CA LEU A 98 7.53 7.50 2.61
C LEU A 98 7.33 9.01 2.42
N GLN A 99 6.66 9.68 3.37
CA GLN A 99 6.42 11.13 3.30
C GLN A 99 7.70 11.95 3.34
N LYS A 100 8.68 11.51 4.14
CA LYS A 100 9.97 12.18 4.26
C LYS A 100 10.80 12.06 2.98
N GLU A 101 10.89 10.85 2.42
CA GLU A 101 11.79 10.56 1.29
C GLU A 101 11.13 10.85 -0.08
N LEU A 102 9.79 10.93 -0.14
CA LEU A 102 9.02 11.27 -1.34
C LEU A 102 8.10 12.49 -1.07
N PRO A 103 8.66 13.68 -0.82
CA PRO A 103 7.88 14.85 -0.38
C PRO A 103 6.86 15.35 -1.41
N ASN A 104 7.09 15.07 -2.70
CA ASN A 104 6.21 15.46 -3.80
C ASN A 104 5.19 14.36 -4.18
N ALA A 105 5.38 13.14 -3.67
CA ALA A 105 4.49 12.03 -3.99
C ALA A 105 3.19 12.13 -3.19
N LYS A 106 2.07 11.89 -3.85
CA LYS A 106 0.80 11.66 -3.16
C LYS A 106 0.82 10.26 -2.54
N ILE A 107 0.61 10.15 -1.25
CA ILE A 107 0.56 8.84 -0.57
C ILE A 107 -0.88 8.56 -0.12
N GLN A 108 -1.47 7.49 -0.68
CA GLN A 108 -2.81 7.04 -0.34
C GLN A 108 -2.77 5.65 0.29
N SER A 109 -3.06 5.56 1.60
CA SER A 109 -3.31 4.28 2.25
C SER A 109 -4.76 3.85 2.03
N PHE A 110 -4.96 2.59 1.61
CA PHE A 110 -6.26 1.93 1.65
C PHE A 110 -6.41 1.26 3.02
N HIS A 111 -7.61 1.41 3.62
CA HIS A 111 -7.89 1.29 5.06
C HIS A 111 -7.37 2.49 5.83
N ARG A 112 -7.90 3.68 5.53
CA ARG A 112 -7.76 4.85 6.40
C ARG A 112 -8.17 4.43 7.81
N ILE A 113 -7.20 4.19 8.69
CA ILE A 113 -7.40 4.33 10.13
C ILE A 113 -7.42 5.84 10.36
N GLN A 114 -8.48 6.51 9.89
CA GLN A 114 -8.98 7.61 10.69
C GLN A 114 -9.40 6.96 12.00
N TRP A 115 -8.93 7.52 13.10
CA TRP A 115 -9.33 7.17 14.46
C TRP A 115 -10.86 7.12 14.57
N LEU A 116 -11.46 5.96 14.28
CA LEU A 116 -12.74 5.53 14.80
C LEU A 116 -12.48 5.01 16.22
N ILE A 117 -11.99 5.91 17.08
CA ILE A 117 -12.53 5.93 18.44
C ILE A 117 -13.93 6.49 18.24
N VAL A 118 -14.90 5.59 18.04
CA VAL A 118 -16.29 5.91 18.38
C VAL A 118 -16.25 6.26 19.87
N LYS A 119 -16.16 7.54 20.21
CA LYS A 119 -16.54 7.94 21.55
C LYS A 119 -18.02 7.59 21.68
N PRO A 120 -18.45 6.83 22.70
CA PRO A 120 -19.87 6.67 22.94
C PRO A 120 -20.45 8.07 23.14
N ARG A 121 -21.51 8.40 22.39
CA ARG A 121 -22.40 9.48 22.80
C ARG A 121 -23.04 9.01 24.10
N ILE A 122 -22.55 9.53 25.21
CA ILE A 122 -23.32 9.57 26.44
C ILE A 122 -24.27 10.74 26.22
N THR A 123 -25.52 10.43 25.90
CA THR A 123 -26.67 11.31 26.14
C THR A 123 -27.19 11.05 27.53
#